data_AF-A0A1V6N8A1-F1
#
_entry.id   AF-A0A1V6N8A1-F1
#
_cell.length_a   1.000
_cell.length_b   1.000
_cell.length_c   1.000
_cell.angle_alpha   90.00
_cell.angle_beta   90.00
_cell.angle_gamma   90.00
#
_symmetry.space_group_name_H-M   'P 1'
#
loop_
_entity.id
_entity.type
_entity.pdbx_description
1 polymer ?
#
loop_
_entity_poly.entity_id
_entity_poly.type
_entity_poly.pdbx_seq_one_letter_code
_entity_poly.pdbx_strand_id
1 'polypeptide(L)'
;MRQSFQKDNRIVPLGIMLLTCIVFVYHFVLVRGSLDGLRMKAVPDSDATANHAGEAVDEAVHNGIVSPEPSAKPPVTSSSPSHSLQSPNRLTTDDVVLMFKTGATVLWKRVPIHTATTFSSHRINSDNLLLYSDYPETIGKWEFIDVLSNSSDQVRKSASFQLYLQQEDYESRQNYAELSNLPGDSTGPIGGWKLDKYKFLPMFEHAGRNKPNAKWYIFMEDDSYIFLPNLLRHLDAFNHKDPWYLGGLAWKHGDYFAHGGSGIALSRGAWENSFGKDSRIVQKFEKFTEEHGCGDHILGHALKEYGVQFGETTDDDRFRYGFNGEPHWSTWYERHNWCKPVYSWHHIHGKDVARYYEIEQTWDFEKGPLRYRDIYQALIGPYLRPRAEWWDNGASQYEIQSGMAAHAEPPTSVKSTETWRSAWMSVDACEAACISWAECLQWASYDDRCKMDSRVSLGSGIPEGDSRRQTSLPWVSGWLPRRLENWSC
;
A
#
# COMPACT_ATOMS: atom_id res chain seq x y z
N MET A 1 -12.07 17.80 -44.36
CA MET A 1 -11.45 16.46 -44.25
C MET A 1 -10.27 16.59 -43.31
N ARG A 2 -10.43 16.24 -42.02
CA ARG A 2 -9.35 16.21 -41.02
C ARG A 2 -8.80 14.79 -41.01
N GLN A 3 -7.55 14.59 -41.43
CA GLN A 3 -6.85 13.31 -41.26
C GLN A 3 -6.52 13.09 -39.78
N SER A 4 -6.67 11.85 -39.30
CA SER A 4 -6.37 11.47 -37.92
C SER A 4 -4.85 11.51 -37.68
N PHE A 5 -4.46 12.03 -36.52
CA PHE A 5 -3.07 12.16 -36.06
C PHE A 5 -2.46 10.83 -35.58
N GLN A 6 -3.04 9.68 -35.97
CA GLN A 6 -2.73 8.35 -35.40
C GLN A 6 -1.94 7.44 -36.37
N LYS A 7 -0.95 7.96 -37.08
CA LYS A 7 0.01 7.10 -37.80
C LYS A 7 1.45 7.49 -37.48
N ASP A 8 2.13 6.54 -36.86
CA ASP A 8 3.59 6.36 -36.82
C ASP A 8 4.43 7.35 -36.00
N ASN A 9 4.35 7.26 -34.68
CA ASN A 9 5.40 7.80 -33.76
C ASN A 9 6.57 6.83 -33.52
N ARG A 10 6.68 5.71 -34.27
CA ARG A 10 7.74 4.69 -34.07
C ARG A 10 8.97 4.87 -34.96
N ILE A 11 9.04 5.93 -35.76
CA ILE A 11 10.23 6.25 -36.55
C ILE A 11 10.86 7.51 -35.95
N VAL A 12 11.77 7.33 -34.99
CA VAL A 12 12.70 8.41 -34.66
C VAL A 12 13.64 8.53 -35.86
N PRO A 13 13.62 9.64 -36.62
CA PRO A 13 14.53 9.82 -37.74
C PRO A 13 15.96 9.63 -37.26
N LEU A 14 16.77 8.87 -38.00
CA LEU A 14 18.17 8.58 -37.64
C LEU A 14 18.96 9.85 -37.26
N GLY A 15 18.60 10.98 -37.88
CA GLY A 15 19.16 12.30 -37.59
C GLY A 15 18.88 12.83 -36.18
N ILE A 16 17.71 12.54 -35.59
CA ILE A 16 17.38 12.96 -34.21
C ILE A 16 18.18 12.14 -33.20
N MET A 17 18.32 10.82 -33.41
CA MET A 17 19.18 9.98 -32.56
C MET A 17 20.65 10.40 -32.62
N LEU A 18 21.17 10.66 -33.83
CA LEU A 18 22.54 11.12 -34.01
C LEU A 18 22.77 12.48 -33.36
N LEU A 19 21.83 13.41 -33.48
CA LEU A 19 21.90 14.72 -32.83
C LEU A 19 21.92 14.58 -31.29
N THR A 20 21.06 13.74 -30.71
CA THR A 20 21.05 13.51 -29.26
C THR A 20 22.36 12.87 -28.77
N CYS A 21 22.92 11.91 -29.51
CA CYS A 21 24.21 11.31 -29.17
C CYS A 21 25.36 12.33 -29.27
N ILE A 22 25.37 13.18 -30.30
CA ILE A 22 26.38 14.23 -30.46
C ILE A 22 26.28 15.26 -29.34
N VAL A 23 25.08 15.70 -28.98
CA VAL A 23 24.86 16.64 -27.86
C VAL A 23 25.30 16.00 -26.54
N PHE A 24 25.01 14.72 -26.32
CA PHE A 24 25.40 14.00 -25.11
C PHE A 24 26.93 13.87 -25.00
N VAL A 25 27.61 13.51 -26.09
CA VAL A 25 29.08 13.43 -26.16
C VAL A 25 29.71 14.82 -26.04
N TYR A 26 29.13 15.84 -26.69
CA TYR A 26 29.58 17.24 -26.58
C TYR A 26 29.50 17.73 -25.13
N HIS A 27 28.40 17.47 -24.43
CA HIS A 27 28.25 17.82 -23.01
C HIS A 27 29.24 17.06 -22.12
N PHE A 28 29.48 15.77 -22.39
CA PHE A 28 30.41 14.98 -21.59
C PHE A 28 31.89 15.33 -21.82
N VAL A 29 32.27 15.68 -23.05
CA VAL A 29 33.68 15.92 -23.42
C VAL A 29 34.09 17.38 -23.20
N LEU A 30 33.17 18.35 -23.35
CA LEU A 30 33.51 19.78 -23.28
C LEU A 30 33.04 20.48 -21.99
N VAL A 31 31.99 20.00 -21.31
CA VAL A 31 31.51 20.60 -20.05
C VAL A 31 32.09 19.90 -18.81
N ARG A 32 32.52 18.65 -18.93
CA ARG A 32 33.21 17.91 -17.85
C ARG A 32 34.59 17.46 -18.34
N GLY A 33 35.57 18.35 -18.23
CA GLY A 33 36.96 18.02 -18.52
C GLY A 33 37.44 16.74 -17.79
N SER A 34 38.39 16.06 -18.44
CA SER A 34 39.16 14.86 -18.05
C SER A 34 39.04 14.32 -16.61
N LEU A 35 39.03 12.99 -16.52
CA LEU A 35 38.96 12.13 -15.33
C LEU A 35 40.13 12.22 -14.32
N ASP A 36 40.97 13.25 -14.38
CA ASP A 36 42.15 13.40 -13.52
C ASP A 36 42.05 14.66 -12.66
N GLY A 37 41.53 14.55 -11.43
CA GLY A 37 41.51 15.71 -10.53
C GLY A 37 40.65 15.64 -9.28
N LEU A 38 40.59 14.51 -8.58
CA LEU A 38 40.12 14.48 -7.19
C LEU A 38 41.12 15.20 -6.29
N ARG A 39 40.96 16.52 -6.11
CA ARG A 39 41.56 17.24 -4.98
C ARG A 39 40.68 18.44 -4.57
N MET A 40 40.09 18.34 -3.38
CA MET A 40 39.36 19.40 -2.68
C MET A 40 40.16 20.72 -2.62
N LYS A 41 39.47 21.84 -2.79
CA LYS A 41 39.74 23.11 -2.09
C LYS A 41 38.45 23.95 -1.98
N ALA A 42 38.35 24.67 -0.85
CA ALA A 42 37.19 25.38 -0.33
C ALA A 42 36.96 26.79 -0.93
N VAL A 43 35.67 27.19 -1.03
CA VAL A 43 34.94 28.45 -0.63
C VAL A 43 35.77 29.77 -0.62
N PRO A 44 35.32 30.94 -1.16
CA PRO A 44 34.13 31.67 -0.65
C PRO A 44 33.29 32.60 -1.57
N ASP A 45 32.09 32.92 -1.04
CA ASP A 45 31.19 34.08 -1.16
C ASP A 45 31.11 34.97 -2.42
N SER A 46 29.87 35.25 -2.85
CA SER A 46 29.36 36.62 -2.98
C SER A 46 27.85 36.69 -3.24
N ASP A 47 27.17 37.31 -2.29
CA ASP A 47 26.06 38.27 -2.35
C ASP A 47 25.11 38.36 -3.57
N ALA A 48 23.82 38.27 -3.21
CA ALA A 48 22.74 39.22 -3.47
C ALA A 48 22.45 39.69 -4.91
N THR A 49 21.21 39.47 -5.36
CA THR A 49 20.16 40.51 -5.25
C THR A 49 18.81 40.00 -5.76
N ALA A 50 17.77 40.37 -5.02
CA ALA A 50 16.38 40.26 -5.39
C ALA A 50 16.02 41.24 -6.51
N ASN A 51 15.08 40.87 -7.38
CA ASN A 51 14.23 41.82 -8.09
C ASN A 51 12.83 41.22 -8.26
N HIS A 52 11.86 41.87 -7.61
CA HIS A 52 10.44 41.76 -7.90
C HIS A 52 10.13 42.40 -9.26
N ALA A 53 9.26 41.77 -10.04
CA ALA A 53 8.36 42.45 -10.97
C ALA A 53 7.08 41.63 -11.08
N GLY A 54 5.94 42.30 -10.93
CA GLY A 54 4.60 41.69 -10.91
C GLY A 54 3.87 41.75 -12.25
N GLU A 55 2.55 41.51 -12.13
CA GLU A 55 1.49 41.45 -13.16
C GLU A 55 1.43 40.14 -13.96
N ALA A 56 0.27 39.52 -14.22
CA ALA A 56 -1.11 40.00 -14.21
C ALA A 56 -2.09 38.88 -13.79
N VAL A 57 -3.24 39.33 -13.30
CA VAL A 57 -4.42 38.55 -12.91
C VAL A 57 -5.23 38.27 -14.17
N ASP A 58 -5.59 37.01 -14.42
CA ASP A 58 -6.64 36.64 -15.38
C ASP A 58 -7.76 35.89 -14.65
N GLU A 59 -8.98 36.41 -14.81
CA GLU A 59 -10.22 35.93 -14.22
C GLU A 59 -10.62 34.55 -14.76
N ALA A 60 -10.89 33.62 -13.85
CA ALA A 60 -11.49 32.34 -14.18
C ALA A 60 -13.03 32.43 -14.12
N VAL A 61 -13.67 32.17 -15.25
CA VAL A 61 -15.13 31.99 -15.37
C VAL A 61 -15.52 30.66 -14.72
N HIS A 62 -16.06 30.71 -13.50
CA HIS A 62 -16.65 29.55 -12.83
C HIS A 62 -18.04 29.23 -13.39
N ASN A 63 -18.15 28.10 -14.10
CA ASN A 63 -19.44 27.44 -14.31
C ASN A 63 -19.84 26.70 -13.02
N GLY A 64 -21.01 27.06 -12.49
CA GLY A 64 -21.53 26.59 -11.21
C GLY A 64 -21.78 25.09 -11.19
N ILE A 65 -21.10 24.41 -10.26
CA ILE A 65 -21.48 23.08 -9.78
C ILE A 65 -22.11 23.27 -8.41
N VAL A 66 -23.36 22.83 -8.30
CA VAL A 66 -24.19 22.90 -7.10
C VAL A 66 -23.52 22.14 -5.96
N SER A 67 -23.10 22.86 -4.92
CA SER A 67 -22.72 22.27 -3.64
C SER A 67 -23.97 21.85 -2.85
N PRO A 68 -24.01 20.66 -2.22
CA PRO A 68 -25.02 20.35 -1.21
C PRO A 68 -24.70 21.12 0.07
N GLU A 69 -25.72 21.73 0.68
CA GLU A 69 -25.63 22.39 1.99
C GLU A 69 -25.17 21.40 3.10
N PRO A 70 -24.32 21.85 4.04
CA PRO A 70 -23.87 21.03 5.16
C PRO A 70 -24.94 20.99 6.26
N SER A 71 -25.79 19.96 6.26
CA SER A 71 -26.66 19.66 7.41
C SER A 71 -25.91 18.81 8.44
N ALA A 72 -25.01 19.42 9.21
CA ALA A 72 -24.42 18.79 10.39
C ALA A 72 -25.29 19.08 11.62
N LYS A 73 -26.12 18.12 12.03
CA LYS A 73 -26.55 18.00 13.43
C LYS A 73 -25.65 16.97 14.11
N PRO A 74 -25.01 17.29 15.25
CA PRO A 74 -24.19 16.33 15.98
C PRO A 74 -25.07 15.19 16.52
N PRO A 75 -24.63 13.92 16.46
CA PRO A 75 -25.34 12.83 17.12
C PRO A 75 -25.23 12.99 18.63
N VAL A 76 -26.37 12.97 19.31
CA VAL A 76 -26.46 12.93 20.77
C VAL A 76 -26.07 11.54 21.24
N THR A 77 -25.04 11.47 22.07
CA THR A 77 -24.53 10.25 22.69
C THR A 77 -25.55 9.69 23.68
N SER A 78 -26.27 8.62 23.31
CA SER A 78 -27.05 7.83 24.25
C SER A 78 -26.22 6.63 24.71
N SER A 79 -25.65 6.72 25.90
CA SER A 79 -25.04 5.58 26.59
C SER A 79 -26.14 4.65 27.13
N SER A 80 -26.30 3.49 26.52
CA SER A 80 -27.04 2.37 27.11
C SER A 80 -26.06 1.23 27.40
N PRO A 81 -26.10 0.61 28.59
CA PRO A 81 -25.18 -0.45 28.96
C PRO A 81 -25.59 -1.74 28.23
N SER A 82 -24.73 -2.20 27.31
CA SER A 82 -24.90 -3.51 26.68
C SER A 82 -24.53 -4.60 27.70
N HIS A 83 -25.54 -5.26 28.27
CA HIS A 83 -25.36 -6.55 28.90
C HIS A 83 -24.96 -7.57 27.84
N SER A 84 -23.68 -7.92 27.85
CA SER A 84 -23.09 -8.92 26.97
C SER A 84 -23.47 -10.32 27.42
N LEU A 85 -24.23 -11.05 26.59
CA LEU A 85 -24.20 -12.51 26.58
C LEU A 85 -22.89 -12.94 25.91
N GLN A 86 -21.78 -12.85 26.66
CA GLN A 86 -20.48 -13.34 26.21
C GLN A 86 -20.42 -14.85 26.36
N SER A 87 -20.32 -15.55 25.24
CA SER A 87 -19.80 -16.91 25.18
C SER A 87 -18.40 -16.93 25.81
N PRO A 88 -18.07 -17.83 26.76
CA PRO A 88 -16.83 -17.78 27.54
C PRO A 88 -15.50 -17.90 26.76
N ASN A 89 -15.54 -18.13 25.44
CA ASN A 89 -14.38 -18.51 24.64
C ASN A 89 -14.04 -17.56 23.48
N ARG A 90 -14.74 -16.43 23.31
CA ARG A 90 -14.49 -15.54 22.16
C ARG A 90 -13.30 -14.62 22.43
N LEU A 91 -12.29 -14.61 21.55
CA LEU A 91 -11.18 -13.66 21.60
C LEU A 91 -11.66 -12.21 21.67
N THR A 92 -11.07 -11.46 22.59
CA THR A 92 -11.28 -10.02 22.74
C THR A 92 -9.99 -9.25 22.49
N THR A 93 -10.08 -7.92 22.48
CA THR A 93 -8.91 -7.05 22.37
C THR A 93 -7.97 -7.16 23.57
N ASP A 94 -8.43 -7.68 24.71
CA ASP A 94 -7.62 -7.93 25.90
C ASP A 94 -6.68 -9.13 25.74
N ASP A 95 -7.02 -10.04 24.82
CA ASP A 95 -6.26 -11.26 24.54
C ASP A 95 -5.11 -11.07 23.54
N VAL A 96 -4.99 -9.89 22.93
CA VAL A 96 -4.06 -9.65 21.81
C VAL A 96 -3.22 -8.42 22.04
N VAL A 97 -2.11 -8.33 21.30
CA VAL A 97 -1.27 -7.15 21.23
C VAL A 97 -1.25 -6.65 19.79
N LEU A 98 -1.54 -5.36 19.59
CA LEU A 98 -1.31 -4.68 18.31
C LEU A 98 0.09 -4.08 18.32
N MET A 99 0.92 -4.54 17.41
CA MET A 99 2.25 -4.03 17.12
C MET A 99 2.14 -3.10 15.92
N PHE A 100 2.43 -1.82 16.11
CA PHE A 100 2.39 -0.81 15.06
C PHE A 100 3.82 -0.37 14.75
N LYS A 101 4.26 -0.50 13.49
CA LYS A 101 5.59 -0.10 13.04
C LYS A 101 5.54 1.13 12.15
N THR A 102 6.46 2.06 12.39
CA THR A 102 6.78 3.19 11.51
C THR A 102 8.31 3.35 11.36
N GLY A 103 8.75 4.42 10.70
CA GLY A 103 10.13 4.86 10.67
C GLY A 103 10.22 6.38 10.76
N ALA A 104 11.32 6.90 11.28
CA ALA A 104 11.52 8.31 11.56
C ALA A 104 11.24 9.21 10.35
N THR A 105 11.55 8.74 9.15
CA THR A 105 11.37 9.51 7.90
C THR A 105 9.92 9.64 7.43
N VAL A 106 8.99 8.91 8.03
CA VAL A 106 7.57 8.92 7.63
C VAL A 106 6.62 9.06 8.82
N LEU A 107 7.13 8.94 10.06
CA LEU A 107 6.36 8.96 11.30
C LEU A 107 5.41 10.15 11.34
N TRP A 108 5.93 11.37 11.24
CA TRP A 108 5.13 12.60 11.32
C TRP A 108 4.14 12.77 10.17
N LYS A 109 4.38 12.12 9.02
CA LYS A 109 3.46 12.13 7.88
C LYS A 109 2.32 11.12 8.01
N ARG A 110 2.59 9.96 8.61
CA ARG A 110 1.70 8.78 8.55
C ARG A 110 1.03 8.45 9.87
N VAL A 111 1.69 8.72 11.00
CA VAL A 111 1.19 8.37 12.33
C VAL A 111 0.05 9.25 12.85
N PRO A 112 0.02 10.59 12.63
CA PRO A 112 -0.98 11.44 13.28
C PRO A 112 -2.43 10.98 13.07
N ILE A 113 -2.79 10.47 11.88
CA ILE A 113 -4.13 9.93 11.64
C ILE A 113 -4.46 8.73 12.52
N HIS A 114 -3.50 7.84 12.78
CA HIS A 114 -3.68 6.66 13.64
C HIS A 114 -3.90 7.04 15.10
N THR A 115 -3.29 8.13 15.57
CA THR A 115 -3.51 8.63 16.95
C THR A 115 -4.95 9.04 17.21
N ALA A 116 -5.67 9.50 16.18
CA ALA A 116 -7.07 9.88 16.24
C ALA A 116 -8.03 8.73 15.89
N THR A 117 -7.53 7.62 15.33
CA THR A 117 -8.36 6.54 14.78
C THR A 117 -7.93 5.17 15.30
N THR A 118 -6.91 4.57 14.69
CA THR A 118 -6.46 3.20 14.93
C THR A 118 -6.14 2.93 16.40
N PHE A 119 -5.57 3.91 17.12
CA PHE A 119 -5.17 3.80 18.52
C PHE A 119 -6.29 4.19 19.52
N SER A 120 -7.49 4.48 19.03
CA SER A 120 -8.62 4.84 19.90
C SER A 120 -8.89 3.75 20.94
N SER A 121 -9.18 4.15 22.18
CA SER A 121 -9.38 3.24 23.32
C SER A 121 -10.57 2.30 23.17
N HIS A 122 -11.55 2.63 22.33
CA HIS A 122 -12.67 1.74 22.02
C HIS A 122 -12.26 0.56 21.12
N ARG A 123 -11.09 0.64 20.45
CA ARG A 123 -10.60 -0.35 19.48
C ARG A 123 -9.61 -1.27 20.13
N ILE A 124 -8.73 -0.71 20.96
CA ILE A 124 -7.73 -1.48 21.69
C ILE A 124 -7.31 -0.69 22.93
N ASN A 125 -7.10 -1.40 24.04
CA ASN A 125 -6.51 -0.81 25.23
C ASN A 125 -5.07 -0.38 24.92
N SER A 126 -4.65 0.78 25.42
CA SER A 126 -3.27 1.26 25.27
C SER A 126 -2.24 0.28 25.84
N ASP A 127 -2.60 -0.50 26.87
CA ASP A 127 -1.73 -1.54 27.41
C ASP A 127 -1.49 -2.69 26.44
N ASN A 128 -2.34 -2.84 25.42
CA ASN A 128 -2.22 -3.85 24.38
C ASN A 128 -1.69 -3.27 23.07
N LEU A 129 -1.19 -2.04 23.08
CA LEU A 129 -0.58 -1.37 21.95
C LEU A 129 0.93 -1.26 22.16
N LEU A 130 1.73 -1.71 21.19
CA LEU A 130 3.17 -1.52 21.16
C LEU A 130 3.53 -0.75 19.88
N LEU A 131 4.09 0.45 20.06
CA LEU A 131 4.45 1.35 18.97
C LEU A 131 5.96 1.30 18.75
N TYR A 132 6.38 1.00 17.53
CA TYR A 132 7.78 0.80 17.17
C TYR A 132 8.21 1.77 16.08
N SER A 133 9.44 2.27 16.21
CA SER A 133 10.13 3.12 15.24
C SER A 133 11.61 2.72 15.16
N ASP A 134 12.36 3.35 14.25
CA ASP A 134 13.83 3.37 14.25
C ASP A 134 14.39 4.64 14.91
N TYR A 135 13.56 5.46 15.55
CA TYR A 135 13.96 6.62 16.35
C TYR A 135 13.03 6.77 17.55
N PRO A 136 13.54 7.14 18.75
CA PRO A 136 12.68 7.37 19.90
C PRO A 136 11.85 8.64 19.65
N GLU A 137 10.54 8.54 19.78
CA GLU A 137 9.62 9.66 19.52
C GLU A 137 8.41 9.61 20.45
N THR A 138 7.79 10.76 20.70
CA THR A 138 6.56 10.86 21.50
C THR A 138 5.55 11.80 20.87
N ILE A 139 4.35 11.30 20.56
CA ILE A 139 3.23 12.10 20.09
C ILE A 139 2.14 12.11 21.17
N GLY A 140 2.08 13.19 21.95
CA GLY A 140 1.14 13.30 23.06
C GLY A 140 1.38 12.22 24.11
N LYS A 141 0.45 11.26 24.23
CA LYS A 141 0.58 10.10 25.15
C LYS A 141 1.18 8.85 24.51
N TRP A 142 1.52 8.91 23.23
CA TRP A 142 1.96 7.76 22.43
C TRP A 142 3.48 7.75 22.34
N GLU A 143 4.12 6.78 22.99
CA GLU A 143 5.57 6.60 23.01
C GLU A 143 5.99 5.56 21.98
N PHE A 144 6.93 5.92 21.11
CA PHE A 144 7.48 5.04 20.08
C PHE A 144 8.82 4.46 20.55
N ILE A 145 8.89 3.13 20.57
CA ILE A 145 10.07 2.38 20.97
C ILE A 145 11.05 2.35 19.79
N ASP A 146 12.25 2.89 20.00
CA ASP A 146 13.38 2.64 19.10
C ASP A 146 13.85 1.20 19.25
N VAL A 147 13.39 0.36 18.32
CA VAL A 147 13.70 -1.07 18.31
C VAL A 147 15.13 -1.37 17.86
N LEU A 148 15.83 -0.39 17.29
CA LEU A 148 17.20 -0.52 16.77
C LEU A 148 18.25 0.03 17.74
N SER A 149 17.85 0.71 18.81
CA SER A 149 18.72 1.26 19.86
C SER A 149 19.77 0.27 20.38
N ASN A 150 19.41 -1.00 20.56
CA ASN A 150 20.29 -2.04 21.08
C ASN A 150 20.90 -2.94 19.98
N SER A 151 20.99 -2.46 18.74
CA SER A 151 21.61 -3.21 17.64
C SER A 151 23.08 -3.54 17.92
N SER A 152 23.52 -4.72 17.47
CA SER A 152 24.89 -5.21 17.65
C SER A 152 25.92 -4.35 16.91
N ASP A 153 27.19 -4.44 17.32
CA ASP A 153 28.30 -3.77 16.62
C ASP A 153 28.42 -4.19 15.15
N GLN A 154 28.07 -5.43 14.83
CA GLN A 154 28.07 -5.93 13.45
C GLN A 154 27.03 -5.17 12.62
N VAL A 155 25.79 -5.10 13.12
CA VAL A 155 24.70 -4.38 12.45
C VAL A 155 25.03 -2.89 12.34
N ARG A 156 25.52 -2.27 13.41
CA ARG A 156 25.89 -0.84 13.45
C ARG A 156 26.97 -0.45 12.44
N LYS A 157 27.88 -1.37 12.10
CA LYS A 157 28.94 -1.16 11.10
C LYS A 157 28.50 -1.43 9.67
N SER A 158 27.32 -2.02 9.46
CA SER A 158 26.81 -2.30 8.11
C SER A 158 26.47 -1.01 7.35
N ALA A 159 26.60 -1.05 6.02
CA ALA A 159 26.30 0.09 5.16
C ALA A 159 24.82 0.50 5.23
N SER A 160 23.91 -0.46 5.41
CA SER A 160 22.47 -0.20 5.53
C SER A 160 22.07 0.47 6.84
N PHE A 161 22.91 0.40 7.88
CA PHE A 161 22.62 1.00 9.19
C PHE A 161 23.08 2.45 9.30
N GLN A 162 23.84 2.96 8.33
CA GLN A 162 24.27 4.37 8.33
C GLN A 162 23.10 5.35 8.38
N LEU A 163 21.93 4.96 7.85
CA LEU A 163 20.72 5.77 7.91
C LEU A 163 20.23 6.02 9.33
N TYR A 164 20.25 4.99 10.19
CA TYR A 164 19.89 5.13 11.60
C TYR A 164 20.83 6.11 12.30
N LEU A 165 22.14 5.99 12.05
CA LEU A 165 23.16 6.86 12.65
C LEU A 165 23.05 8.33 12.22
N GLN A 166 22.37 8.62 11.11
CA GLN A 166 22.17 9.98 10.61
C GLN A 166 20.94 10.67 11.21
N GLN A 167 20.00 9.94 11.82
CA GLN A 167 18.72 10.52 12.22
C GLN A 167 18.86 11.66 13.24
N GLU A 168 19.74 11.52 14.23
CA GLU A 168 20.04 12.57 15.21
C GLU A 168 20.62 13.85 14.56
N ASP A 169 21.40 13.69 13.48
CA ASP A 169 21.97 14.81 12.73
C ASP A 169 20.88 15.61 12.00
N TYR A 170 19.90 14.92 11.41
CA TYR A 170 18.74 15.53 10.75
C TYR A 170 17.85 16.25 11.78
N GLU A 171 17.53 15.60 12.89
CA GLU A 171 16.68 16.15 13.94
C GLU A 171 17.29 17.41 14.56
N SER A 172 18.57 17.34 14.95
CA SER A 172 19.31 18.49 15.54
C SER A 172 19.45 19.70 14.59
N ARG A 173 19.21 19.51 13.29
CA ARG A 173 19.25 20.56 12.25
C ARG A 173 17.88 20.99 11.76
N GLN A 174 16.80 20.55 12.40
CA GLN A 174 15.44 20.93 12.04
C GLN A 174 15.11 20.54 10.58
N ASN A 175 15.53 19.34 10.16
CA ASN A 175 15.11 18.76 8.89
C ASN A 175 13.83 17.96 9.08
N TYR A 176 12.74 18.42 8.47
CA TYR A 176 11.43 17.79 8.62
C TYR A 176 11.15 16.85 7.43
N ALA A 177 11.02 15.55 7.70
CA ALA A 177 10.76 14.54 6.67
C ALA A 177 9.27 14.41 6.28
N GLU A 178 8.42 15.30 6.78
CA GLU A 178 6.97 15.31 6.54
C GLU A 178 6.62 15.63 5.09
N LEU A 179 7.42 16.49 4.45
CA LEU A 179 7.17 17.03 3.11
C LEU A 179 5.77 17.71 3.04
N SER A 180 5.50 18.56 4.02
CA SER A 180 4.25 19.31 4.20
C SER A 180 4.19 20.64 3.41
N ASN A 181 5.21 20.92 2.58
CA ASN A 181 5.49 22.19 1.92
C ASN A 181 5.73 23.36 2.91
N LEU A 182 6.49 23.10 3.96
CA LEU A 182 6.89 24.08 4.97
C LEU A 182 8.41 24.31 4.96
N PRO A 183 8.90 25.47 5.47
CA PRO A 183 10.33 25.70 5.64
C PRO A 183 10.98 24.59 6.48
N GLY A 184 12.14 24.10 6.04
CA GLY A 184 12.86 23.00 6.68
C GLY A 184 12.44 21.61 6.22
N ASP A 185 11.43 21.50 5.34
CA ASP A 185 11.09 20.23 4.71
C ASP A 185 12.26 19.69 3.88
N SER A 186 12.56 18.42 4.07
CA SER A 186 13.48 17.67 3.25
C SER A 186 12.99 16.24 3.07
N THR A 187 13.59 15.50 2.14
CA THR A 187 13.22 14.10 1.91
C THR A 187 13.66 13.16 3.04
N GLY A 188 14.30 13.69 4.08
CA GLY A 188 15.00 12.91 5.09
C GLY A 188 16.17 12.07 4.51
N PRO A 189 16.79 11.22 5.34
CA PRO A 189 17.80 10.28 4.87
C PRO A 189 17.20 9.31 3.84
N ILE A 190 17.83 9.24 2.65
CA ILE A 190 17.35 8.40 1.54
C ILE A 190 17.54 6.93 1.85
N GLY A 191 16.47 6.13 1.68
CA GLY A 191 16.55 4.67 1.71
C GLY A 191 16.12 4.05 3.03
N GLY A 192 15.23 4.68 3.79
CA GLY A 192 14.67 4.12 5.04
C GLY A 192 14.19 2.65 4.92
N TRP A 193 13.71 2.23 3.74
CA TRP A 193 13.36 0.84 3.46
C TRP A 193 14.53 -0.15 3.62
N LYS A 194 15.77 0.29 3.43
CA LYS A 194 16.98 -0.53 3.65
C LYS A 194 17.26 -0.78 5.12
N LEU A 195 16.88 0.16 5.99
CA LEU A 195 16.99 0.04 7.44
C LEU A 195 15.85 -0.79 8.01
N ASP A 196 14.67 -0.70 7.39
CA ASP A 196 13.43 -1.31 7.88
C ASP A 196 13.54 -2.83 8.12
N LYS A 197 14.35 -3.52 7.32
CA LYS A 197 14.62 -4.96 7.45
C LYS A 197 15.12 -5.38 8.84
N TYR A 198 15.83 -4.51 9.56
CA TYR A 198 16.39 -4.83 10.87
C TYR A 198 15.34 -4.79 11.99
N LYS A 199 14.16 -4.22 11.77
CA LYS A 199 13.15 -4.03 12.82
C LYS A 199 12.35 -5.30 13.14
N PHE A 200 12.09 -6.16 12.15
CA PHE A 200 11.12 -7.26 12.26
C PHE A 200 11.42 -8.23 13.40
N LEU A 201 12.59 -8.87 13.40
CA LEU A 201 12.94 -9.82 14.46
C LEU A 201 12.93 -9.20 15.87
N PRO A 202 13.60 -8.06 16.13
CA PRO A 202 13.61 -7.49 17.48
C PRO A 202 12.24 -6.98 17.94
N MET A 203 11.34 -6.51 17.06
CA MET A 203 9.98 -6.15 17.47
C MET A 203 9.19 -7.37 17.96
N PHE A 204 9.23 -8.49 17.22
CA PHE A 204 8.53 -9.71 17.62
C PHE A 204 9.14 -10.34 18.87
N GLU A 205 10.46 -10.29 19.01
CA GLU A 205 11.14 -10.68 20.24
C GLU A 205 10.69 -9.82 21.44
N HIS A 206 10.68 -8.49 21.27
CA HIS A 206 10.29 -7.53 22.29
C HIS A 206 8.82 -7.68 22.71
N ALA A 207 7.89 -7.75 21.76
CA ALA A 207 6.46 -7.93 22.03
C ALA A 207 6.22 -9.20 22.85
N GLY A 208 6.83 -10.29 22.39
CA GLY A 208 7.04 -11.55 23.08
C GLY A 208 7.22 -11.52 24.59
N ARG A 209 8.36 -10.91 24.94
CA ARG A 209 8.87 -10.84 26.32
C ARG A 209 8.05 -9.90 27.19
N ASN A 210 7.56 -8.80 26.62
CA ASN A 210 6.87 -7.76 27.39
C ASN A 210 5.37 -8.00 27.54
N LYS A 211 4.78 -8.89 26.72
CA LYS A 211 3.36 -9.24 26.77
C LYS A 211 3.17 -10.76 26.83
N PRO A 212 3.69 -11.47 27.85
CA PRO A 212 3.73 -12.94 27.91
C PRO A 212 2.34 -13.60 28.02
N ASN A 213 1.30 -12.83 28.38
CA ASN A 213 -0.07 -13.34 28.49
C ASN A 213 -0.88 -13.16 27.21
N ALA A 214 -0.37 -12.44 26.21
CA ALA A 214 -1.05 -12.27 24.94
C ALA A 214 -1.20 -13.62 24.22
N LYS A 215 -2.39 -13.91 23.71
CA LYS A 215 -2.68 -15.07 22.87
C LYS A 215 -2.19 -14.86 21.44
N TRP A 216 -2.29 -13.63 20.94
CA TRP A 216 -1.85 -13.25 19.59
C TRP A 216 -1.08 -11.93 19.57
N TYR A 217 -0.10 -11.88 18.68
CA TYR A 217 0.65 -10.69 18.30
C TYR A 217 0.24 -10.30 16.88
N ILE A 218 -0.47 -9.19 16.75
CA ILE A 218 -0.99 -8.68 15.48
C ILE A 218 -0.10 -7.51 15.07
N PHE A 219 0.57 -7.60 13.94
CA PHE A 219 1.46 -6.57 13.44
C PHE A 219 0.85 -5.82 12.25
N MET A 220 1.06 -4.50 12.22
CA MET A 220 0.69 -3.61 11.11
C MET A 220 1.73 -2.49 10.91
N GLU A 221 1.74 -1.94 9.69
CA GLU A 221 2.56 -0.78 9.31
C GLU A 221 1.73 0.52 9.32
N ASP A 222 2.41 1.66 9.16
CA ASP A 222 1.83 3.01 9.20
C ASP A 222 1.07 3.45 7.94
N ASP A 223 1.07 2.62 6.90
CA ASP A 223 0.24 2.74 5.71
C ASP A 223 -0.66 1.49 5.53
N SER A 224 -1.10 0.93 6.66
CA SER A 224 -2.06 -0.16 6.75
C SER A 224 -3.22 0.15 7.68
N TYR A 225 -4.34 -0.56 7.52
CA TYR A 225 -5.43 -0.61 8.49
C TYR A 225 -5.88 -2.04 8.69
N ILE A 226 -6.01 -2.47 9.95
CA ILE A 226 -6.54 -3.80 10.31
C ILE A 226 -7.94 -3.62 10.91
N PHE A 227 -8.95 -4.30 10.35
CA PHE A 227 -10.27 -4.43 10.93
C PHE A 227 -10.23 -5.45 12.09
N LEU A 228 -9.84 -4.98 13.28
CA LEU A 228 -9.58 -5.85 14.45
C LEU A 228 -10.77 -6.77 14.79
N PRO A 229 -12.04 -6.31 14.83
CA PRO A 229 -13.17 -7.20 15.14
C PRO A 229 -13.32 -8.36 14.15
N ASN A 230 -13.02 -8.11 12.88
CA ASN A 230 -13.02 -9.12 11.82
C ASN A 230 -11.89 -10.13 12.00
N LEU A 231 -10.66 -9.63 12.23
CA LEU A 231 -9.50 -10.48 12.40
C LEU A 231 -9.62 -11.34 13.68
N LEU A 232 -10.06 -10.78 14.80
CA LEU A 232 -10.24 -11.54 16.04
C LEU A 232 -11.23 -12.69 15.88
N ARG A 233 -12.32 -12.49 15.13
CA ARG A 233 -13.28 -13.58 14.82
C ARG A 233 -12.63 -14.71 14.02
N HIS A 234 -11.70 -14.40 13.13
CA HIS A 234 -10.95 -15.42 12.39
C HIS A 234 -9.97 -16.17 13.29
N LEU A 235 -9.21 -15.43 14.10
CA LEU A 235 -8.23 -15.98 15.03
C LEU A 235 -8.87 -16.88 16.11
N ASP A 236 -10.15 -16.67 16.42
CA ASP A 236 -10.93 -17.45 17.40
C ASP A 236 -11.07 -18.94 16.99
N ALA A 237 -10.93 -19.24 15.70
CA ALA A 237 -10.98 -20.61 15.18
C ALA A 237 -9.68 -21.40 15.44
N PHE A 238 -8.61 -20.73 15.89
CA PHE A 238 -7.29 -21.33 16.08
C PHE A 238 -6.95 -21.43 17.55
N ASN A 239 -6.42 -22.58 17.94
CA ASN A 239 -5.80 -22.73 19.24
C ASN A 239 -4.48 -21.94 19.27
N HIS A 240 -4.47 -20.83 19.99
CA HIS A 240 -3.33 -19.91 20.10
C HIS A 240 -2.06 -20.53 20.72
N LYS A 241 -2.15 -21.74 21.30
CA LYS A 241 -1.00 -22.49 21.83
C LYS A 241 -0.26 -23.29 20.75
N ASP A 242 -0.89 -23.50 19.59
CA ASP A 242 -0.24 -24.12 18.44
C ASP A 242 0.53 -23.06 17.62
N PRO A 243 1.56 -23.43 16.83
CA PRO A 243 2.44 -22.49 16.17
C PRO A 243 1.87 -21.87 14.89
N TRP A 244 0.83 -21.04 15.02
CA TRP A 244 0.24 -20.31 13.91
C TRP A 244 1.00 -19.03 13.57
N TYR A 245 1.30 -18.88 12.27
CA TYR A 245 1.82 -17.66 11.63
C TYR A 245 0.99 -17.35 10.39
N LEU A 246 0.15 -16.32 10.47
CA LEU A 246 -0.87 -15.97 9.47
C LEU A 246 -0.64 -14.55 8.95
N GLY A 247 -1.10 -14.26 7.73
CA GLY A 247 -1.02 -12.93 7.12
C GLY A 247 -1.27 -12.96 5.61
N GLY A 248 -0.99 -11.84 4.93
CA GLY A 248 -1.06 -11.79 3.46
C GLY A 248 0.02 -12.65 2.81
N LEU A 249 -0.32 -13.49 1.83
CA LEU A 249 0.66 -14.36 1.18
C LEU A 249 1.72 -13.54 0.42
N ALA A 250 2.99 -13.77 0.73
CA ALA A 250 4.13 -13.35 -0.07
C ALA A 250 5.09 -14.53 -0.29
N TRP A 251 5.86 -14.44 -1.38
CA TRP A 251 6.86 -15.45 -1.72
C TRP A 251 8.16 -14.81 -2.20
N LYS A 252 9.29 -15.30 -1.68
CA LYS A 252 10.61 -14.88 -2.11
C LYS A 252 11.65 -15.97 -1.80
N HIS A 253 12.54 -16.24 -2.74
CA HIS A 253 13.65 -17.19 -2.58
C HIS A 253 13.24 -18.58 -2.03
N GLY A 254 12.04 -19.07 -2.37
CA GLY A 254 11.55 -20.37 -1.91
C GLY A 254 10.86 -20.36 -0.53
N ASP A 255 10.71 -19.20 0.09
CA ASP A 255 9.96 -19.03 1.34
C ASP A 255 8.61 -18.38 1.08
N TYR A 256 7.56 -19.00 1.62
CA TYR A 256 6.26 -18.38 1.81
C TYR A 256 6.21 -17.71 3.18
N PHE A 257 5.75 -16.47 3.23
CA PHE A 257 5.71 -15.68 4.46
C PHE A 257 4.56 -14.68 4.44
N ALA A 258 4.26 -14.12 5.62
CA ALA A 258 3.27 -13.07 5.76
C ALA A 258 3.86 -11.73 5.31
N HIS A 259 3.26 -11.13 4.28
CA HIS A 259 3.58 -9.79 3.80
C HIS A 259 3.38 -8.75 4.91
N GLY A 260 4.44 -8.00 5.23
CA GLY A 260 4.45 -7.07 6.36
C GLY A 260 3.34 -6.03 6.28
N GLY A 261 3.23 -5.36 5.13
CA GLY A 261 2.22 -4.34 4.90
C GLY A 261 0.78 -4.84 4.96
N SER A 262 0.53 -6.08 4.53
CA SER A 262 -0.81 -6.69 4.65
C SER A 262 -1.19 -6.97 6.09
N GLY A 263 -0.23 -7.02 7.01
CA GLY A 263 -0.43 -7.40 8.40
C GLY A 263 -0.13 -8.87 8.66
N ILE A 264 0.26 -9.13 9.90
CA ILE A 264 0.73 -10.44 10.38
C ILE A 264 0.01 -10.77 11.69
N ALA A 265 -0.38 -12.03 11.88
CA ALA A 265 -0.82 -12.56 13.17
C ALA A 265 0.06 -13.75 13.58
N LEU A 266 0.80 -13.58 14.67
CA LEU A 266 1.64 -14.62 15.26
C LEU A 266 1.02 -15.08 16.59
N SER A 267 0.75 -16.37 16.71
CA SER A 267 0.22 -16.95 17.95
C SER A 267 1.26 -16.99 19.07
N ARG A 268 0.81 -17.09 20.33
CA ARG A 268 1.67 -17.41 21.47
C ARG A 268 2.50 -18.66 21.21
N GLY A 269 1.87 -19.74 20.74
CA GLY A 269 2.54 -21.00 20.44
C GLY A 269 3.68 -20.85 19.44
N ALA A 270 3.51 -20.02 18.41
CA ALA A 270 4.54 -19.76 17.42
C ALA A 270 5.70 -18.97 18.02
N TRP A 271 5.40 -17.98 18.86
CA TRP A 271 6.41 -17.20 19.57
C TRP A 271 7.23 -18.07 20.53
N GLU A 272 6.57 -18.89 21.37
CA GLU A 272 7.26 -19.82 22.28
C GLU A 272 8.11 -20.83 21.51
N ASN A 273 7.65 -21.31 20.34
CA ASN A 273 8.38 -22.25 19.52
C ASN A 273 9.58 -21.66 18.77
N SER A 274 9.71 -20.34 18.72
CA SER A 274 10.78 -19.61 18.01
C SER A 274 11.59 -18.74 18.97
N PHE A 275 11.18 -17.48 19.16
CA PHE A 275 11.83 -16.51 20.04
C PHE A 275 11.91 -16.96 21.51
N GLY A 276 10.91 -17.69 22.00
CA GLY A 276 10.90 -18.26 23.35
C GLY A 276 11.92 -19.41 23.54
N LYS A 277 12.25 -20.14 22.47
CA LYS A 277 13.27 -21.22 22.50
C LYS A 277 14.70 -20.71 22.35
N ASP A 278 14.90 -19.60 21.65
CA ASP A 278 16.23 -19.06 21.39
C ASP A 278 16.28 -17.55 21.58
N SER A 279 16.80 -17.13 22.74
CA SER A 279 17.02 -15.73 23.08
C SER A 279 18.05 -15.02 22.20
N ARG A 280 18.77 -15.75 21.35
CA ARG A 280 19.75 -15.20 20.39
C ARG A 280 19.24 -15.25 18.95
N ILE A 281 17.96 -15.53 18.72
CA ILE A 281 17.40 -15.64 17.37
C ILE A 281 17.68 -14.38 16.52
N VAL A 282 17.57 -13.17 17.10
CA VAL A 282 17.90 -11.92 16.41
C VAL A 282 19.35 -11.93 15.95
N GLN A 283 20.29 -12.22 16.84
CA GLN A 283 21.73 -12.28 16.57
C GLN A 283 22.08 -13.36 15.53
N LYS A 284 21.45 -14.53 15.63
CA LYS A 284 21.65 -15.66 14.72
C LYS A 284 21.33 -15.30 13.27
N PHE A 285 20.33 -14.45 13.04
CA PHE A 285 19.89 -14.03 11.71
C PHE A 285 20.44 -12.67 11.27
N GLU A 286 21.38 -12.04 11.99
CA GLU A 286 21.95 -10.73 11.61
C GLU A 286 22.60 -10.76 10.22
N LYS A 287 23.39 -11.79 9.93
CA LYS A 287 24.03 -11.94 8.60
C LYS A 287 22.99 -12.14 7.50
N PHE A 288 21.99 -13.00 7.74
CA PHE A 288 20.90 -13.22 6.79
C PHE A 288 20.12 -11.92 6.53
N THR A 289 19.87 -11.15 7.59
CA THR A 289 19.22 -9.83 7.53
C THR A 289 20.04 -8.86 6.69
N GLU A 290 21.36 -8.82 6.85
CA GLU A 290 22.24 -7.97 6.06
C GLU A 290 22.20 -8.33 4.56
N GLU A 291 22.17 -9.62 4.21
CA GLU A 291 22.17 -10.11 2.84
C GLU A 291 20.82 -9.99 2.11
N HIS A 292 19.71 -9.85 2.86
CA HIS A 292 18.35 -9.78 2.30
C HIS A 292 17.73 -8.38 2.44
N GLY A 293 16.71 -8.10 1.61
CA GLY A 293 16.13 -6.75 1.50
C GLY A 293 14.81 -6.52 2.22
N CYS A 294 14.10 -7.56 2.63
CA CYS A 294 12.71 -7.47 3.11
C CYS A 294 12.60 -8.07 4.52
N GLY A 295 12.21 -7.27 5.51
CA GLY A 295 12.17 -7.69 6.92
C GLY A 295 11.11 -8.75 7.24
N ASP A 296 9.99 -8.72 6.52
CA ASP A 296 8.93 -9.73 6.58
C ASP A 296 9.38 -11.09 6.02
N HIS A 297 10.17 -11.10 4.95
CA HIS A 297 10.85 -12.31 4.46
C HIS A 297 11.81 -12.86 5.52
N ILE A 298 12.60 -12.01 6.17
CA ILE A 298 13.52 -12.40 7.24
C ILE A 298 12.78 -13.03 8.42
N LEU A 299 11.67 -12.43 8.86
CA LEU A 299 10.81 -13.00 9.89
C LEU A 299 10.27 -14.38 9.49
N GLY A 300 9.71 -14.49 8.28
CA GLY A 300 9.16 -15.75 7.78
C GLY A 300 10.21 -16.85 7.70
N HIS A 301 11.40 -16.53 7.19
CA HIS A 301 12.53 -17.45 7.12
C HIS A 301 12.97 -17.90 8.52
N ALA A 302 13.13 -16.96 9.44
CA ALA A 302 13.51 -17.27 10.82
C ALA A 302 12.47 -18.15 11.52
N LEU A 303 11.18 -17.89 11.35
CA LEU A 303 10.11 -18.71 11.91
C LEU A 303 10.10 -20.14 11.32
N LYS A 304 10.31 -20.27 10.01
CA LYS A 304 10.38 -21.56 9.31
C LYS A 304 11.51 -22.45 9.82
N GLU A 305 12.69 -21.88 10.06
CA GLU A 305 13.86 -22.57 10.66
C GLU A 305 13.57 -23.11 12.08
N TYR A 306 12.55 -22.57 12.76
CA TYR A 306 12.09 -23.02 14.08
C TYR A 306 10.80 -23.87 14.00
N GLY A 307 10.42 -24.32 12.80
CA GLY A 307 9.28 -25.19 12.56
C GLY A 307 7.92 -24.48 12.57
N VAL A 308 7.89 -23.15 12.58
CA VAL A 308 6.66 -22.34 12.47
C VAL A 308 6.41 -22.08 10.98
N GLN A 309 5.44 -22.79 10.40
CA GLN A 309 5.08 -22.64 8.99
C GLN A 309 4.12 -21.47 8.78
N PHE A 310 4.23 -20.81 7.62
CA PHE A 310 3.28 -19.80 7.21
C PHE A 310 1.96 -20.43 6.75
N GLY A 311 0.84 -19.85 7.20
CA GLY A 311 -0.50 -20.21 6.81
C GLY A 311 -1.06 -21.46 7.50
N GLU A 312 -2.31 -21.77 7.19
CA GLU A 312 -2.97 -23.00 7.62
C GLU A 312 -2.53 -24.22 6.79
N THR A 313 -2.33 -24.02 5.48
CA THR A 313 -1.77 -24.97 4.51
C THR A 313 -0.96 -24.19 3.46
N THR A 314 -0.09 -24.86 2.70
CA THR A 314 0.70 -24.24 1.61
C THR A 314 -0.09 -24.01 0.32
N ASP A 315 -1.43 -24.10 0.37
CA ASP A 315 -2.27 -23.95 -0.82
C ASP A 315 -2.45 -22.46 -1.18
N ASP A 316 -2.19 -22.13 -2.44
CA ASP A 316 -2.19 -20.77 -3.01
C ASP A 316 -3.62 -20.23 -3.24
N ASP A 317 -4.30 -19.85 -2.17
CA ASP A 317 -5.50 -18.98 -2.28
C ASP A 317 -5.14 -17.56 -1.82
N ARG A 318 -4.94 -16.69 -2.82
CA ARG A 318 -4.63 -15.25 -2.68
C ARG A 318 -5.60 -14.47 -1.78
N PHE A 319 -6.80 -14.99 -1.51
CA PHE A 319 -7.83 -14.36 -0.69
C PHE A 319 -8.24 -15.17 0.55
N ARG A 320 -7.49 -16.22 0.89
CA ARG A 320 -7.85 -17.16 1.96
C ARG A 320 -8.24 -16.47 3.25
N TYR A 321 -7.45 -15.47 3.62
CA TYR A 321 -7.61 -14.76 4.88
C TYR A 321 -8.27 -13.39 4.66
N GLY A 322 -8.03 -12.70 3.54
CA GLY A 322 -8.50 -11.32 3.38
C GLY A 322 -7.57 -10.28 3.99
N PHE A 323 -6.31 -10.64 4.21
CA PHE A 323 -5.21 -9.70 4.35
C PHE A 323 -4.81 -9.19 2.96
N ASN A 324 -4.90 -7.88 2.71
CA ASN A 324 -4.66 -7.31 1.38
C ASN A 324 -3.35 -6.50 1.36
N GLY A 325 -2.50 -6.78 0.38
CA GLY A 325 -1.22 -6.07 0.17
C GLY A 325 -1.34 -4.77 -0.61
N GLU A 326 -2.53 -4.47 -1.11
CA GLU A 326 -2.87 -3.33 -1.95
C GLU A 326 -4.04 -2.57 -1.34
N PRO A 327 -4.28 -1.29 -1.69
CA PRO A 327 -5.42 -0.54 -1.19
C PRO A 327 -6.74 -1.04 -1.79
N HIS A 328 -7.85 -0.67 -1.14
CA HIS A 328 -9.20 -1.05 -1.59
C HIS A 328 -9.49 -0.67 -3.04
N TRP A 329 -8.89 0.42 -3.55
CA TRP A 329 -9.15 0.94 -4.89
C TRP A 329 -8.32 0.27 -5.99
N SER A 330 -7.15 -0.32 -5.71
CA SER A 330 -6.38 -1.11 -6.70
C SER A 330 -6.61 -2.62 -6.59
N THR A 331 -7.22 -3.08 -5.48
CA THR A 331 -7.54 -4.50 -5.29
C THR A 331 -8.66 -4.98 -6.20
N TRP A 332 -8.53 -6.23 -6.66
CA TRP A 332 -9.54 -6.93 -7.45
C TRP A 332 -10.71 -7.41 -6.59
N TYR A 333 -11.92 -7.09 -7.02
CA TYR A 333 -13.17 -7.69 -6.52
C TYR A 333 -13.70 -8.67 -7.55
N GLU A 334 -14.00 -9.87 -7.09
CA GLU A 334 -14.46 -10.98 -7.92
C GLU A 334 -15.42 -11.89 -7.15
N ARG A 335 -16.15 -12.76 -7.86
CA ARG A 335 -17.10 -13.68 -7.20
C ARG A 335 -16.46 -14.52 -6.10
N HIS A 336 -15.18 -14.88 -6.28
CA HIS A 336 -14.43 -15.69 -5.32
C HIS A 336 -14.23 -14.98 -3.96
N ASN A 337 -13.94 -13.68 -3.97
CA ASN A 337 -13.68 -12.91 -2.75
C ASN A 337 -14.90 -12.11 -2.25
N TRP A 338 -15.94 -11.93 -3.06
CA TRP A 338 -17.10 -11.08 -2.76
C TRP A 338 -17.68 -11.25 -1.36
N CYS A 339 -17.79 -12.52 -0.93
CA CYS A 339 -18.40 -12.91 0.34
C CYS A 339 -17.38 -13.27 1.43
N LYS A 340 -16.09 -13.11 1.14
CA LYS A 340 -15.01 -13.35 2.08
C LYS A 340 -14.84 -12.15 3.00
N PRO A 341 -14.43 -12.36 4.26
CA PRO A 341 -14.16 -11.26 5.17
C PRO A 341 -12.91 -10.47 4.72
N VAL A 342 -12.85 -9.20 5.09
CA VAL A 342 -11.67 -8.34 4.90
C VAL A 342 -11.02 -8.09 6.26
N TYR A 343 -9.72 -8.36 6.38
CA TYR A 343 -8.96 -8.14 7.61
C TYR A 343 -8.10 -6.90 7.54
N SER A 344 -7.57 -6.56 6.38
CA SER A 344 -6.70 -5.39 6.24
C SER A 344 -6.68 -4.80 4.84
N TRP A 345 -6.16 -3.58 4.76
CA TRP A 345 -5.72 -2.91 3.54
C TRP A 345 -4.34 -2.31 3.76
N HIS A 346 -3.52 -2.26 2.71
CA HIS A 346 -2.14 -1.74 2.73
C HIS A 346 -1.92 -0.74 1.61
N HIS A 347 -0.81 0.02 1.66
CA HIS A 347 -0.50 1.13 0.76
C HIS A 347 -1.63 2.17 0.74
N ILE A 348 -2.21 2.43 1.91
CA ILE A 348 -3.35 3.32 2.06
C ILE A 348 -2.90 4.72 2.48
N HIS A 349 -3.69 5.73 2.14
CA HIS A 349 -3.46 7.10 2.62
C HIS A 349 -4.19 7.34 3.95
N GLY A 350 -3.80 8.39 4.69
CA GLY A 350 -4.51 8.76 5.91
C GLY A 350 -6.01 9.05 5.70
N LYS A 351 -6.40 9.54 4.52
CA LYS A 351 -7.82 9.66 4.14
C LYS A 351 -8.55 8.32 4.15
N ASP A 352 -7.88 7.26 3.71
CA ASP A 352 -8.45 5.91 3.67
C ASP A 352 -8.49 5.32 5.08
N VAL A 353 -7.47 5.54 5.91
CA VAL A 353 -7.49 5.19 7.36
C VAL A 353 -8.74 5.76 8.03
N ALA A 354 -9.02 7.06 7.84
CA ALA A 354 -10.22 7.70 8.38
C ALA A 354 -11.52 7.03 7.89
N ARG A 355 -11.60 6.73 6.58
CA ARG A 355 -12.78 6.07 5.99
C ARG A 355 -13.00 4.67 6.52
N TYR A 356 -11.95 3.87 6.65
CA TYR A 356 -12.05 2.51 7.19
C TYR A 356 -12.44 2.53 8.67
N TYR A 357 -11.92 3.49 9.42
CA TYR A 357 -12.32 3.71 10.81
C TYR A 357 -13.82 3.99 10.93
N GLU A 358 -14.37 4.92 10.14
CA GLU A 358 -15.81 5.21 10.14
C GLU A 358 -16.66 3.99 9.73
N ILE A 359 -16.22 3.23 8.72
CA ILE A 359 -16.90 1.99 8.31
C ILE A 359 -16.90 0.98 9.46
N GLU A 360 -15.77 0.78 10.13
CA GLU A 360 -15.67 -0.15 11.25
C GLU A 360 -16.55 0.27 12.42
N GLN A 361 -16.58 1.57 12.78
CA GLN A 361 -17.40 2.07 13.90
C GLN A 361 -18.91 1.95 13.65
N THR A 362 -19.33 2.08 12.39
CA THR A 362 -20.75 2.02 12.01
C THR A 362 -21.21 0.61 11.65
N TRP A 363 -20.29 -0.35 11.55
CA TRP A 363 -20.63 -1.72 11.18
C TRP A 363 -21.22 -2.51 12.35
N ASP A 364 -22.35 -3.16 12.08
CA ASP A 364 -23.00 -4.06 13.02
C ASP A 364 -22.36 -5.46 12.93
N PHE A 365 -21.32 -5.67 13.75
CA PHE A 365 -20.60 -6.95 13.78
C PHE A 365 -21.44 -8.13 14.28
N GLU A 366 -22.63 -7.93 14.86
CA GLU A 366 -23.53 -9.02 15.21
C GLU A 366 -24.19 -9.65 13.96
N LYS A 367 -24.29 -8.89 12.86
CA LYS A 367 -24.77 -9.41 11.56
C LYS A 367 -23.72 -10.22 10.80
N GLY A 368 -22.46 -10.15 11.19
CA GLY A 368 -21.36 -10.86 10.55
C GLY A 368 -20.13 -9.98 10.30
N PRO A 369 -19.10 -10.54 9.64
CA PRO A 369 -17.88 -9.80 9.34
C PRO A 369 -18.10 -8.80 8.21
N LEU A 370 -17.31 -7.72 8.20
CA LEU A 370 -17.13 -6.87 7.02
C LEU A 370 -16.54 -7.72 5.87
N ARG A 371 -17.12 -7.66 4.69
CA ARG A 371 -16.70 -8.43 3.51
C ARG A 371 -16.25 -7.52 2.36
N TYR A 372 -15.64 -8.11 1.34
CA TYR A 372 -15.26 -7.39 0.12
C TYR A 372 -16.45 -6.65 -0.51
N ARG A 373 -17.64 -7.26 -0.55
CA ARG A 373 -18.85 -6.59 -1.06
C ARG A 373 -19.17 -5.29 -0.31
N ASP A 374 -18.93 -5.25 0.99
CA ASP A 374 -19.35 -4.13 1.84
C ASP A 374 -18.37 -2.96 1.64
N ILE A 375 -17.06 -3.26 1.54
CA ILE A 375 -16.03 -2.28 1.13
C ILE A 375 -16.30 -1.78 -0.29
N TYR A 376 -16.64 -2.67 -1.23
CA TYR A 376 -17.00 -2.30 -2.59
C TYR A 376 -18.17 -1.32 -2.61
N GLN A 377 -19.26 -1.64 -1.92
CA GLN A 377 -20.45 -0.79 -1.88
C GLN A 377 -20.17 0.58 -1.28
N ALA A 378 -19.33 0.65 -0.23
CA ALA A 378 -19.00 1.90 0.43
C ALA A 378 -17.99 2.76 -0.35
N LEU A 379 -16.97 2.15 -0.96
CA LEU A 379 -15.78 2.89 -1.44
C LEU A 379 -15.51 2.76 -2.94
N ILE A 380 -16.14 1.81 -3.65
CA ILE A 380 -15.89 1.55 -5.07
C ILE A 380 -17.12 1.86 -5.92
N GLY A 381 -18.25 1.21 -5.62
CA GLY A 381 -19.51 1.32 -6.36
C GLY A 381 -19.94 2.76 -6.68
N PRO A 382 -19.89 3.70 -5.72
CA PRO A 382 -20.27 5.10 -5.96
C PRO A 382 -19.43 5.83 -7.01
N TYR A 383 -18.22 5.34 -7.32
CA TYR A 383 -17.30 5.96 -8.26
C TYR A 383 -17.30 5.30 -9.64
N LEU A 384 -17.91 4.12 -9.79
CA LEU A 384 -17.92 3.41 -11.06
C LEU A 384 -18.78 4.13 -12.10
N ARG A 385 -18.29 4.15 -13.35
CA ARG A 385 -18.94 4.82 -14.48
C ARG A 385 -18.91 3.88 -15.68
N PRO A 386 -19.83 4.00 -16.65
CA PRO A 386 -19.68 3.26 -17.90
C PRO A 386 -18.37 3.60 -18.62
N ARG A 387 -17.95 4.87 -18.56
CA ARG A 387 -16.70 5.37 -19.15
C ARG A 387 -16.12 6.52 -18.33
N ALA A 388 -14.79 6.56 -18.21
CA ALA A 388 -14.02 7.62 -17.56
C ALA A 388 -12.74 7.87 -18.35
N GLU A 389 -12.52 9.12 -18.75
CA GLU A 389 -11.26 9.56 -19.37
C GLU A 389 -10.24 9.95 -18.31
N TRP A 390 -8.96 9.87 -18.69
CA TRP A 390 -7.82 10.11 -17.81
C TRP A 390 -7.86 9.23 -16.56
N TRP A 391 -8.31 7.99 -16.74
CA TRP A 391 -8.52 7.05 -15.66
C TRP A 391 -8.01 5.67 -16.07
N ASP A 392 -7.15 5.09 -15.22
CA ASP A 392 -6.70 3.71 -15.36
C ASP A 392 -7.31 2.87 -14.24
N ASN A 393 -8.18 1.93 -14.61
CA ASN A 393 -8.80 0.95 -13.70
C ASN A 393 -7.98 -0.33 -13.54
N GLY A 394 -6.77 -0.39 -14.11
CA GLY A 394 -5.83 -1.50 -13.99
C GLY A 394 -6.21 -2.77 -14.74
N ALA A 395 -7.24 -2.76 -15.60
CA ALA A 395 -7.66 -3.95 -16.36
C ALA A 395 -6.45 -4.62 -17.03
N SER A 396 -6.28 -5.94 -16.86
CA SER A 396 -5.05 -6.60 -17.33
C SER A 396 -5.18 -8.08 -17.66
N GLN A 397 -6.33 -8.72 -17.45
CA GLN A 397 -6.48 -10.16 -17.72
C GLN A 397 -6.29 -10.51 -19.20
N TYR A 398 -6.81 -9.68 -20.10
CA TYR A 398 -6.57 -9.77 -21.54
C TYR A 398 -6.08 -8.43 -22.06
N GLU A 399 -5.12 -8.47 -22.98
CA GLU A 399 -4.61 -7.29 -23.69
C GLU A 399 -4.56 -7.57 -25.19
N ILE A 400 -5.28 -6.75 -25.95
CA ILE A 400 -5.27 -6.76 -27.41
C ILE A 400 -4.55 -5.51 -27.87
N GLN A 401 -3.42 -5.72 -28.55
CA GLN A 401 -2.62 -4.66 -29.13
C GLN A 401 -2.50 -4.83 -30.65
N SER A 402 -2.30 -3.73 -31.37
CA SER A 402 -2.26 -3.71 -32.84
C SER A 402 -1.40 -4.81 -33.46
N GLY A 403 -0.17 -5.02 -32.94
CA GLY A 403 0.78 -6.00 -33.47
C GLY A 403 0.44 -7.46 -33.21
N MET A 404 -0.49 -7.77 -32.29
CA MET A 404 -0.86 -9.14 -31.92
C MET A 404 -2.32 -9.46 -32.25
N ALA A 405 -3.10 -8.47 -32.67
CA ALA A 405 -4.53 -8.57 -32.90
C ALA A 405 -4.94 -9.72 -33.83
N ALA A 406 -4.20 -9.95 -34.92
CA ALA A 406 -4.50 -11.02 -35.88
C ALA A 406 -4.44 -12.43 -35.26
N HIS A 407 -3.60 -12.60 -34.23
CA HIS A 407 -3.36 -13.86 -33.53
C HIS A 407 -4.01 -13.90 -32.15
N ALA A 408 -4.74 -12.87 -31.75
CA ALA A 408 -5.42 -12.85 -30.48
C ALA A 408 -6.57 -13.88 -30.49
N GLU A 409 -6.47 -14.86 -29.61
CA GLU A 409 -7.49 -15.87 -29.38
C GLU A 409 -8.43 -15.39 -28.27
N PRO A 410 -9.74 -15.27 -28.55
CA PRO A 410 -10.69 -14.89 -27.52
C PRO A 410 -10.99 -16.04 -26.55
N PRO A 411 -11.41 -15.73 -25.31
CA PRO A 411 -12.11 -16.67 -24.44
C PRO A 411 -13.32 -17.31 -25.14
N THR A 412 -13.70 -18.52 -24.71
CA THR A 412 -14.79 -19.29 -25.32
C THR A 412 -16.16 -18.61 -25.25
N SER A 413 -16.38 -17.75 -24.26
CA SER A 413 -17.62 -17.01 -24.03
C SER A 413 -17.73 -15.72 -24.85
N VAL A 414 -16.71 -15.37 -25.64
CA VAL A 414 -16.74 -14.22 -26.54
C VAL A 414 -17.59 -14.52 -27.76
N LYS A 415 -18.57 -13.65 -28.03
CA LYS A 415 -19.56 -13.87 -29.10
C LYS A 415 -19.01 -13.67 -30.51
N SER A 416 -17.95 -12.87 -30.68
CA SER A 416 -17.38 -12.54 -31.99
C SER A 416 -15.87 -12.37 -31.91
N THR A 417 -15.14 -13.28 -32.57
CA THR A 417 -13.69 -13.18 -32.74
C THR A 417 -13.27 -11.91 -33.48
N GLU A 418 -14.09 -11.45 -34.44
CA GLU A 418 -13.83 -10.20 -35.15
C GLU A 418 -13.90 -8.99 -34.22
N THR A 419 -14.90 -8.95 -33.33
CA THR A 419 -15.02 -7.86 -32.33
C THR A 419 -13.84 -7.90 -31.36
N TRP A 420 -13.42 -9.09 -30.93
CA TRP A 420 -12.26 -9.25 -30.06
C TRP A 420 -10.95 -8.77 -30.69
N ARG A 421 -10.70 -9.15 -31.94
CA ARG A 421 -9.46 -8.79 -32.65
C ARG A 421 -9.42 -7.31 -33.05
N SER A 422 -10.58 -6.68 -33.23
CA SER A 422 -10.67 -5.23 -33.51
C SER A 422 -10.65 -4.35 -32.25
N ALA A 423 -10.62 -4.93 -31.05
CA ALA A 423 -10.72 -4.20 -29.77
C ALA A 423 -9.71 -3.05 -29.61
N TRP A 424 -8.51 -3.19 -30.16
CA TRP A 424 -7.44 -2.18 -30.07
C TRP A 424 -7.68 -0.94 -30.95
N MET A 425 -8.60 -1.00 -31.91
CA MET A 425 -8.74 0.02 -32.97
C MET A 425 -9.33 1.34 -32.47
N SER A 426 -10.11 1.30 -31.39
CA SER A 426 -10.71 2.48 -30.78
C SER A 426 -11.23 2.19 -29.37
N VAL A 427 -11.52 3.25 -28.62
CA VAL A 427 -12.20 3.16 -27.32
C VAL A 427 -13.52 2.38 -27.44
N ASP A 428 -14.33 2.68 -28.46
CA ASP A 428 -15.62 2.01 -28.67
C ASP A 428 -15.45 0.54 -29.06
N ALA A 429 -14.43 0.20 -29.83
CA ALA A 429 -14.10 -1.19 -30.15
C ALA A 429 -13.66 -1.97 -28.90
N CYS A 430 -12.90 -1.32 -28.01
CA CYS A 430 -12.48 -1.94 -26.75
C CYS A 430 -13.66 -2.22 -25.83
N GLU A 431 -14.57 -1.25 -25.68
CA GLU A 431 -15.82 -1.44 -24.93
C GLU A 431 -16.67 -2.56 -25.54
N ALA A 432 -16.84 -2.56 -26.87
CA ALA A 432 -17.62 -3.58 -27.57
C ALA A 432 -17.03 -4.98 -27.37
N ALA A 433 -15.71 -5.13 -27.38
CA ALA A 433 -15.03 -6.39 -27.10
C ALA A 433 -15.32 -6.87 -25.67
N CYS A 434 -15.22 -6.00 -24.67
CA CYS A 434 -15.57 -6.33 -23.29
C CYS A 434 -17.05 -6.73 -23.16
N ILE A 435 -17.96 -5.98 -23.79
CA ILE A 435 -19.40 -6.32 -23.80
C ILE A 435 -19.63 -7.69 -24.46
N SER A 436 -18.88 -8.02 -25.51
CA SER A 436 -19.00 -9.30 -26.22
C SER A 436 -18.50 -10.51 -25.41
N TRP A 437 -17.65 -10.27 -24.40
CA TRP A 437 -17.12 -11.28 -23.48
C TRP A 437 -18.02 -11.38 -22.24
N ALA A 438 -18.63 -12.55 -21.98
CA ALA A 438 -19.68 -12.69 -20.96
C ALA A 438 -19.21 -12.35 -19.53
N GLU A 439 -17.97 -12.68 -19.18
CA GLU A 439 -17.40 -12.49 -17.84
C GLU A 439 -16.76 -11.11 -17.66
N CYS A 440 -16.58 -10.32 -18.72
CA CYS A 440 -15.94 -9.02 -18.60
C CYS A 440 -16.71 -8.11 -17.62
N LEU A 441 -16.00 -7.45 -16.71
CA LEU A 441 -16.55 -6.46 -15.80
C LEU A 441 -15.99 -5.06 -16.03
N GLN A 442 -14.78 -4.97 -16.56
CA GLN A 442 -14.13 -3.71 -16.84
C GLN A 442 -13.20 -3.78 -18.05
N TRP A 443 -12.91 -2.62 -18.62
CA TRP A 443 -12.00 -2.47 -19.74
C TRP A 443 -11.21 -1.15 -19.63
N ALA A 444 -10.09 -1.07 -20.32
CA ALA A 444 -9.25 0.12 -20.43
C ALA A 444 -8.65 0.22 -21.85
N SER A 445 -8.79 1.38 -22.48
CA SER A 445 -8.15 1.70 -23.75
C SER A 445 -7.05 2.73 -23.53
N TYR A 446 -5.87 2.44 -24.06
CA TYR A 446 -4.72 3.33 -24.00
C TYR A 446 -3.86 3.13 -25.25
N ASP A 447 -3.63 4.21 -26.00
CA ASP A 447 -2.89 4.18 -27.26
C ASP A 447 -3.44 3.12 -28.24
N ASP A 448 -2.63 2.11 -28.60
CA ASP A 448 -3.00 1.00 -29.50
C ASP A 448 -3.37 -0.28 -28.74
N ARG A 449 -3.82 -0.14 -27.48
CA ARG A 449 -4.09 -1.26 -26.56
C ARG A 449 -5.52 -1.19 -26.03
N CYS A 450 -6.17 -2.35 -26.02
CA CYS A 450 -7.37 -2.61 -25.27
C CYS A 450 -7.09 -3.67 -24.21
N LYS A 451 -7.34 -3.34 -22.95
CA LYS A 451 -7.24 -4.26 -21.82
C LYS A 451 -8.62 -4.56 -21.26
N MET A 452 -8.86 -5.80 -20.86
CA MET A 452 -10.15 -6.26 -20.35
C MET A 452 -9.94 -7.17 -19.15
N ASP A 453 -10.88 -7.15 -18.20
CA ASP A 453 -10.80 -7.97 -17.00
C ASP A 453 -12.19 -8.49 -16.57
N SER A 454 -12.22 -9.71 -16.04
CA SER A 454 -13.43 -10.32 -15.42
C SER A 454 -13.56 -10.00 -13.93
N ARG A 455 -12.64 -9.20 -13.40
CA ARG A 455 -12.63 -8.68 -12.03
C ARG A 455 -12.79 -7.18 -12.11
N VAL A 456 -13.22 -6.56 -11.02
CA VAL A 456 -13.37 -5.10 -10.95
C VAL A 456 -12.40 -4.50 -9.94
N SER A 457 -11.80 -3.36 -10.27
CA SER A 457 -11.16 -2.45 -9.32
C SER A 457 -11.47 -1.01 -9.72
N LEU A 458 -11.22 -0.05 -8.83
CA LEU A 458 -11.44 1.35 -9.15
C LEU A 458 -10.24 1.95 -9.88
N GLY A 459 -9.01 1.60 -9.51
CA GLY A 459 -7.80 2.23 -10.00
C GLY A 459 -7.73 3.72 -9.66
N SER A 460 -7.13 4.52 -10.53
CA SER A 460 -6.89 5.94 -10.25
C SER A 460 -6.97 6.81 -11.52
N GLY A 461 -7.28 8.08 -11.32
CA GLY A 461 -7.36 9.07 -12.40
C GLY A 461 -6.40 10.24 -12.22
N ILE A 462 -6.05 10.87 -13.33
CA ILE A 462 -5.26 12.10 -13.39
C ILE A 462 -6.23 13.29 -13.42
N PRO A 463 -6.22 14.24 -12.47
CA PRO A 463 -7.11 15.40 -12.46
C PRO A 463 -6.95 16.34 -13.68
N GLU A 464 -7.97 17.13 -14.01
CA GLU A 464 -7.98 18.02 -15.20
C GLU A 464 -6.85 19.05 -15.21
N GLY A 465 -6.48 19.61 -14.05
CA GLY A 465 -5.39 20.59 -13.93
C GLY A 465 -3.99 20.00 -13.75
N ASP A 466 -3.85 18.67 -13.77
CA ASP A 466 -2.57 18.02 -13.51
C ASP A 466 -1.65 18.08 -14.75
N SER A 467 -0.39 18.48 -14.55
CA SER A 467 0.58 18.65 -15.64
C SER A 467 0.89 17.36 -16.39
N ARG A 468 0.68 16.18 -15.78
CA ARG A 468 0.84 14.88 -16.45
C ARG A 468 -0.08 14.74 -17.67
N ARG A 469 -1.20 15.45 -17.73
CA ARG A 469 -2.08 15.47 -18.91
C ARG A 469 -1.45 16.15 -20.14
N GLN A 470 -0.38 16.94 -19.95
CA GLN A 470 0.33 17.60 -21.04
C GLN A 470 1.36 16.68 -21.70
N THR A 471 1.82 15.64 -20.99
CA THR A 471 2.91 14.76 -21.43
C THR A 471 2.49 13.30 -21.61
N SER A 472 1.23 12.96 -21.32
CA SER A 472 0.70 11.59 -21.36
C SER A 472 -0.49 11.48 -22.31
N LEU A 473 -0.71 10.28 -22.87
CA LEU A 473 -1.95 9.99 -23.59
C LEU A 473 -3.08 9.67 -22.58
N PRO A 474 -4.34 10.02 -22.90
CA PRO A 474 -5.46 9.71 -22.02
C PRO A 474 -5.71 8.20 -21.98
N TRP A 475 -5.83 7.66 -20.77
CA TRP A 475 -6.47 6.38 -20.54
C TRP A 475 -7.99 6.57 -20.59
N VAL A 476 -8.70 5.67 -21.24
CA VAL A 476 -10.16 5.62 -21.18
C VAL A 476 -10.58 4.28 -20.63
N SER A 477 -11.05 4.28 -19.39
CA SER A 477 -11.52 3.09 -18.68
C SER A 477 -13.04 3.04 -18.63
N GLY A 478 -13.60 1.84 -18.54
CA GLY A 478 -15.02 1.63 -18.37
C GLY A 478 -15.32 0.41 -17.51
N TRP A 479 -16.52 0.43 -16.94
CA TRP A 479 -17.02 -0.64 -16.07
C TRP A 479 -18.43 -1.03 -16.48
N LEU A 480 -18.79 -2.28 -16.22
CA LEU A 480 -20.11 -2.84 -16.50
C LEU A 480 -20.83 -3.14 -15.16
N PRO A 481 -21.24 -2.11 -14.38
CA PRO A 481 -21.76 -2.28 -13.01
C PRO A 481 -22.98 -3.19 -12.94
N ARG A 482 -23.83 -3.20 -13.98
CA ARG A 482 -24.99 -4.10 -14.06
C ARG A 482 -24.63 -5.59 -13.98
N ARG A 483 -23.42 -5.98 -14.36
CA ARG A 483 -22.96 -7.37 -14.27
C ARG A 483 -22.59 -7.80 -12.85
N LEU A 484 -22.43 -6.84 -11.94
CA LEU A 484 -22.16 -7.07 -10.52
C LEU A 484 -23.43 -7.13 -9.66
N GLU A 485 -24.55 -6.58 -10.14
CA GLU A 485 -25.83 -6.50 -9.40
C GLU A 485 -26.35 -7.88 -8.96
N ASN A 486 -25.99 -8.95 -9.68
CA ASN A 486 -26.42 -10.31 -9.37
C ASN A 486 -25.49 -11.07 -8.42
N TRP A 487 -24.43 -10.45 -7.90
CA TRP A 487 -23.51 -11.12 -6.98
C TRP A 487 -24.08 -11.13 -5.57
N SER A 488 -24.44 -12.31 -5.08
CA SER A 488 -25.00 -12.50 -3.73
C SER A 488 -24.03 -13.22 -2.79
N CYS A 489 -24.19 -12.94 -1.50
CA CYS A 489 -23.89 -13.86 -0.42
C CYS A 489 -25.23 -14.25 0.22
#